data_AF-A0A523UP02-F1
#
_entry.id   AF-A0A523UP02-F1
#
_cell.length_a   1.000
_cell.length_b   1.000
_cell.length_c   1.000
_cell.angle_alpha   90.00
_cell.angle_beta   90.00
_cell.angle_gamma   90.00
#
_symmetry.space_group_name_H-M   'P 1'
#
loop_
_entity.id
_entity.type
_entity.pdbx_description
1 polymer ?
#
loop_
_entity_poly.entity_id
_entity_poly.type
_entity_poly.pdbx_seq_one_letter_code
_entity_poly.pdbx_strand_id
1 'polypeptide(L)'
;MTKARPGWLPGTISVDGDWRNDVLPSLYSVFVKDFKQTRRMFENRPVWWDIRIVPGDVHEEGFWHLITRIGSKTTERLFDPRRAERLPWCGPTISNSSDLAVKVWDFREASGRPRTYLWLEDWDYAIVLEKRHERLGEVAFLVTAFYVDGESRRKSLKGKYAKRMN
;
A
#
# COMPACT_ATOMS: atom_id res chain seq x y z
N MET A 1 -17.51 16.34 -7.60
CA MET A 1 -18.41 15.19 -7.80
C MET A 1 -17.64 13.95 -7.39
N THR A 2 -18.08 13.24 -6.35
CA THR A 2 -17.43 12.00 -5.92
C THR A 2 -17.66 10.93 -6.99
N LYS A 3 -16.59 10.40 -7.58
CA LYS A 3 -16.68 9.35 -8.60
C LYS A 3 -17.28 8.08 -7.98
N ALA A 4 -18.10 7.35 -8.73
CA ALA A 4 -18.66 6.09 -8.25
C ALA A 4 -17.54 5.09 -7.93
N ARG A 5 -17.68 4.36 -6.81
CA ARG A 5 -16.71 3.35 -6.39
C ARG A 5 -16.65 2.20 -7.42
N PRO A 6 -15.46 1.83 -7.93
CA PRO A 6 -15.33 0.69 -8.83
C PRO A 6 -15.86 -0.59 -8.19
N GLY A 7 -16.53 -1.45 -8.97
CA GLY A 7 -17.12 -2.69 -8.45
C GLY A 7 -16.10 -3.67 -7.86
N TRP A 8 -14.82 -3.57 -8.27
CA TRP A 8 -13.72 -4.38 -7.77
C TRP A 8 -13.10 -3.86 -6.47
N LEU A 9 -13.40 -2.62 -6.05
CA LEU A 9 -12.82 -2.02 -4.85
C LEU A 9 -13.70 -2.36 -3.63
N PRO A 10 -13.23 -3.20 -2.69
CA PRO A 10 -14.06 -3.65 -1.57
C PRO A 10 -14.34 -2.52 -0.57
N GLY A 11 -15.20 -2.81 0.43
CA GLY A 11 -15.36 -1.93 1.58
C GLY A 11 -14.07 -1.82 2.40
N THR A 12 -14.03 -0.85 3.31
CA THR A 12 -13.02 -0.86 4.39
C THR A 12 -13.31 -1.99 5.36
N ILE A 13 -12.29 -2.43 6.09
CA ILE A 13 -12.45 -3.32 7.24
C ILE A 13 -12.58 -2.49 8.51
N SER A 14 -13.43 -2.91 9.45
CA SER A 14 -13.49 -2.25 10.76
C SER A 14 -12.18 -2.47 11.50
N VAL A 15 -11.72 -1.41 12.16
CA VAL A 15 -10.57 -1.41 13.07
C VAL A 15 -11.00 -1.01 14.48
N ASP A 16 -12.31 -1.10 14.74
CA ASP A 16 -12.90 -0.89 16.05
C ASP A 16 -12.96 -2.24 16.77
N GLY A 17 -12.38 -2.35 17.96
CA GLY A 17 -12.37 -3.60 18.72
C GLY A 17 -11.10 -3.79 19.53
N ASP A 18 -10.96 -4.97 20.14
CA ASP A 18 -9.73 -5.31 20.85
C ASP A 18 -8.58 -5.50 19.85
N TRP A 19 -7.47 -4.82 20.10
CA TRP A 19 -6.32 -4.84 19.20
C TRP A 19 -5.80 -6.25 18.95
N ARG A 20 -5.65 -7.06 20.01
CA ARG A 20 -4.99 -8.37 19.94
C ARG A 20 -5.91 -9.46 19.42
N ASN A 21 -7.17 -9.42 19.82
CA ASN A 21 -8.12 -10.49 19.56
C ASN A 21 -8.96 -10.25 18.29
N ASP A 22 -9.21 -9.00 17.93
CA ASP A 22 -10.12 -8.66 16.83
C ASP A 22 -9.39 -7.97 15.67
N VAL A 23 -8.77 -6.82 15.91
CA VAL A 23 -8.29 -5.92 14.85
C VAL A 23 -7.06 -6.50 14.15
N LEU A 24 -6.01 -6.86 14.90
CA LEU A 24 -4.77 -7.37 14.34
C LEU A 24 -4.96 -8.70 13.57
N PRO A 25 -5.66 -9.72 14.11
CA PRO A 25 -5.92 -10.96 13.35
C PRO A 25 -6.74 -10.73 12.09
N SER A 26 -7.73 -9.83 12.12
CA SER A 26 -8.56 -9.50 10.96
C SER A 26 -7.75 -8.83 9.85
N LEU A 27 -6.91 -7.85 10.19
CA LEU A 27 -6.00 -7.21 9.25
C LEU A 27 -4.99 -8.22 8.69
N TYR A 28 -4.42 -9.08 9.52
CA TYR A 28 -3.46 -10.07 9.06
C TYR A 28 -4.11 -11.11 8.13
N SER A 29 -5.35 -11.52 8.39
CA SER A 29 -6.10 -12.41 7.50
C SER A 29 -6.27 -11.82 6.10
N VAL A 30 -6.56 -10.52 6.00
CA VAL A 30 -6.60 -9.79 4.71
C VAL A 30 -5.24 -9.84 4.03
N PHE A 31 -4.15 -9.56 4.76
CA PHE A 31 -2.79 -9.59 4.22
C PHE A 31 -2.41 -10.99 3.69
N VAL A 32 -2.69 -12.04 4.46
CA VAL A 32 -2.44 -13.44 4.08
C VAL A 32 -3.21 -13.78 2.81
N LYS A 33 -4.50 -13.45 2.75
CA LYS A 33 -5.35 -13.69 1.58
C LYS A 33 -4.79 -13.00 0.34
N ASP A 34 -4.47 -11.72 0.44
CA ASP A 34 -4.02 -10.94 -0.71
C ASP A 34 -2.62 -11.35 -1.18
N PHE A 35 -1.65 -11.45 -0.26
CA PHE A 35 -0.25 -11.54 -0.65
C PHE A 35 0.31 -12.96 -0.57
N LYS A 36 -0.05 -13.75 0.46
CA LYS A 36 0.47 -15.11 0.61
C LYS A 36 -0.29 -16.14 -0.23
N GLN A 37 -1.62 -16.00 -0.29
CA GLN A 37 -2.48 -16.98 -0.98
C GLN A 37 -2.74 -16.60 -2.44
N THR A 38 -3.22 -15.38 -2.70
CA THR A 38 -3.60 -14.96 -4.06
C THR A 38 -2.39 -14.69 -4.97
N ARG A 39 -1.23 -14.31 -4.40
CA ARG A 39 0.00 -13.96 -5.11
C ARG A 39 -0.23 -12.90 -6.20
N ARG A 40 -0.50 -11.67 -5.77
CA ARG A 40 -0.79 -10.54 -6.66
C ARG A 40 0.35 -10.29 -7.67
N MET A 41 -0.04 -9.84 -8.86
CA MET A 41 0.86 -9.45 -9.94
C MET A 41 0.64 -7.96 -10.26
N PHE A 42 1.72 -7.26 -10.60
CA PHE A 42 1.71 -5.90 -11.13
C PHE A 42 2.48 -5.87 -12.44
N GLU A 43 1.84 -5.53 -13.56
CA GLU A 43 2.48 -5.50 -14.88
C GLU A 43 3.31 -6.78 -15.18
N ASN A 44 2.72 -7.95 -14.97
CA ASN A 44 3.36 -9.27 -15.10
C ASN A 44 4.54 -9.55 -14.16
N ARG A 45 4.76 -8.73 -13.13
CA ARG A 45 5.76 -8.97 -12.08
C ARG A 45 5.07 -9.47 -10.80
N PRO A 46 5.57 -10.53 -10.15
CA PRO A 46 5.07 -10.92 -8.85
C PRO A 46 5.29 -9.80 -7.84
N VAL A 47 4.29 -9.58 -7.00
CA VAL A 47 4.36 -8.60 -5.92
C VAL A 47 5.05 -9.24 -4.73
N TRP A 48 6.22 -8.71 -4.38
CA TRP A 48 6.98 -9.14 -3.21
C TRP A 48 6.87 -8.10 -2.10
N TRP A 49 7.20 -8.47 -0.87
CA TRP A 49 7.19 -7.57 0.28
C TRP A 49 8.33 -7.92 1.22
N ASP A 50 8.54 -7.08 2.24
CA ASP A 50 9.53 -7.35 3.28
C ASP A 50 9.05 -8.48 4.19
N ILE A 51 9.67 -9.66 4.04
CA ILE A 51 9.32 -10.87 4.81
C ILE A 51 10.01 -10.95 6.17
N ARG A 52 10.86 -9.97 6.52
CA ARG A 52 11.58 -10.00 7.80
C ARG A 52 10.59 -9.90 8.95
N ILE A 53 10.85 -10.65 10.02
CA ILE A 53 10.13 -10.56 11.29
C ILE A 53 11.14 -10.08 12.33
N VAL A 54 10.86 -8.95 12.98
CA VAL A 54 11.76 -8.41 14.00
C VAL A 54 11.71 -9.25 15.28
N PRO A 55 12.80 -9.35 16.06
CA PRO A 55 12.80 -10.13 17.30
C PRO A 55 11.69 -9.69 18.26
N GLY A 56 10.86 -10.66 18.70
CA GLY A 56 9.72 -10.41 19.57
C GLY A 56 8.38 -10.14 18.85
N ASP A 57 8.39 -10.11 17.52
CA ASP A 57 7.19 -10.03 16.70
C ASP A 57 6.86 -11.40 16.05
N VAL A 58 5.65 -11.50 15.51
CA VAL A 58 5.14 -12.68 14.79
C VAL A 58 4.70 -12.35 13.37
N HIS A 59 4.62 -11.07 12.99
CA HIS A 59 4.21 -10.62 11.67
C HIS A 59 5.37 -9.97 10.89
N GLU A 60 5.26 -10.01 9.56
CA GLU A 60 6.30 -9.48 8.68
C GLU A 60 6.31 -7.94 8.62
N GLU A 61 7.50 -7.35 8.47
CA GLU A 61 7.69 -5.90 8.28
C GLU A 61 6.82 -5.34 7.14
N GLY A 62 6.67 -6.11 6.05
CA GLY A 62 5.80 -5.76 4.93
C GLY A 62 4.35 -5.59 5.34
N PHE A 63 3.84 -6.39 6.28
CA PHE A 63 2.50 -6.21 6.83
C PHE A 63 2.42 -4.93 7.67
N TRP A 64 3.38 -4.72 8.57
CA TRP A 64 3.42 -3.51 9.39
C TRP A 64 3.50 -2.23 8.56
N HIS A 65 4.21 -2.24 7.43
CA HIS A 65 4.28 -1.12 6.49
C HIS A 65 2.92 -0.74 5.86
N LEU A 66 1.92 -1.61 5.91
CA LEU A 66 0.58 -1.37 5.38
C LEU A 66 -0.42 -0.91 6.43
N ILE A 67 -0.11 -1.00 7.73
CA ILE A 67 -1.05 -0.63 8.81
C ILE A 67 -0.47 0.36 9.82
N THR A 68 0.81 0.71 9.70
CA THR A 68 1.48 1.68 10.57
C THR A 68 2.10 2.85 9.79
N ARG A 69 2.38 3.94 10.50
CA ARG A 69 3.15 5.10 10.00
C ARG A 69 4.23 5.49 11.01
N ILE A 70 5.33 6.05 10.52
CA ILE A 70 6.37 6.61 11.41
C ILE A 70 5.78 7.85 12.10
N GLY A 71 5.97 7.94 13.42
CA GLY A 71 5.52 9.07 14.22
C GLY A 71 6.23 10.38 13.83
N SER A 72 5.56 11.52 13.91
CA SER A 72 6.18 12.81 13.57
C SER A 72 7.28 13.24 14.55
N LYS A 73 7.32 12.64 15.75
CA LYS A 73 8.26 12.94 16.82
C LYS A 73 9.13 11.73 17.23
N THR A 74 8.92 10.57 16.60
CA THR A 74 9.60 9.32 16.94
C THR A 74 10.04 8.62 15.66
N THR A 75 11.07 7.78 15.75
CA THR A 75 11.43 6.87 14.65
C THR A 75 10.57 5.60 14.65
N GLU A 76 9.68 5.47 15.64
CA GLU A 76 8.82 4.32 15.83
C GLU A 76 7.62 4.34 14.90
N ARG A 77 7.22 3.15 14.46
CA ARG A 77 6.00 2.93 13.70
C ARG A 77 4.83 2.81 14.66
N LEU A 78 3.84 3.69 14.49
CA LEU A 78 2.59 3.69 15.26
C LEU A 78 1.45 3.22 14.37
N PHE A 79 0.50 2.50 14.97
CA PHE A 79 -0.73 2.09 14.30
C PHE A 79 -1.47 3.29 13.70
N ASP A 80 -1.94 3.14 12.47
CA ASP A 80 -2.64 4.18 11.71
C ASP A 80 -4.01 3.62 11.28
N PRO A 81 -5.10 3.92 12.03
CA PRO A 81 -6.42 3.35 11.77
C PRO A 81 -6.94 3.63 10.36
N ARG A 82 -6.73 4.84 9.84
CA ARG A 82 -7.22 5.25 8.50
C ARG A 82 -6.47 4.54 7.38
N ARG A 83 -5.18 4.25 7.59
CA ARG A 83 -4.42 3.39 6.71
C ARG A 83 -4.90 1.93 6.83
N ALA A 84 -5.02 1.42 8.04
CA ALA A 84 -5.31 0.02 8.31
C ALA A 84 -6.70 -0.41 7.83
N GLU A 85 -7.74 0.41 8.03
CA GLU A 85 -9.10 0.13 7.54
C GLU A 85 -9.15 -0.06 6.01
N ARG A 86 -8.15 0.47 5.28
CA ARG A 86 -8.00 0.38 3.82
C ARG A 86 -7.06 -0.73 3.35
N LEU A 87 -6.51 -1.55 4.25
CA LEU A 87 -5.69 -2.71 3.87
C LEU A 87 -6.37 -3.60 2.81
N PRO A 88 -7.69 -3.88 2.86
CA PRO A 88 -8.39 -4.66 1.81
C PRO A 88 -8.32 -4.06 0.41
N TRP A 89 -7.91 -2.80 0.26
CA TRP A 89 -7.79 -2.13 -1.03
C TRP A 89 -6.44 -2.41 -1.70
N CYS A 90 -5.42 -2.82 -0.94
CA CYS A 90 -4.05 -2.94 -1.43
C CYS A 90 -3.93 -3.95 -2.58
N GLY A 91 -4.32 -5.22 -2.33
CA GLY A 91 -4.25 -6.27 -3.35
C GLY A 91 -5.12 -5.97 -4.58
N PRO A 92 -6.42 -5.64 -4.41
CA PRO A 92 -7.31 -5.30 -5.52
C PRO A 92 -6.83 -4.12 -6.38
N THR A 93 -6.30 -3.06 -5.78
CA THR A 93 -5.78 -1.90 -6.54
C THR A 93 -4.58 -2.29 -7.39
N ILE A 94 -3.71 -3.15 -6.87
CA ILE A 94 -2.57 -3.67 -7.64
C ILE A 94 -3.04 -4.53 -8.81
N SER A 95 -3.99 -5.45 -8.59
CA SER A 95 -4.52 -6.31 -9.65
C SER A 95 -5.30 -5.55 -10.73
N ASN A 96 -5.88 -4.40 -10.39
CA ASN A 96 -6.66 -3.56 -11.31
C ASN A 96 -5.90 -2.29 -11.69
N SER A 97 -4.57 -2.35 -11.78
CA SER A 97 -3.73 -1.17 -12.07
C SER A 97 -3.96 -0.55 -13.45
N SER A 98 -4.62 -1.26 -14.37
CA SER A 98 -5.02 -0.74 -15.69
C SER A 98 -6.39 -0.04 -15.70
N ASP A 99 -7.14 -0.10 -14.60
CA ASP A 99 -8.43 0.57 -14.48
C ASP A 99 -8.26 2.09 -14.40
N LEU A 100 -9.15 2.84 -15.05
CA LEU A 100 -9.14 4.31 -15.08
C LEU A 100 -9.31 4.98 -13.70
N ALA A 101 -9.73 4.24 -12.67
CA ALA A 101 -9.76 4.69 -11.29
C ALA A 101 -8.36 4.73 -10.64
N VAL A 102 -7.38 4.01 -11.19
CA VAL A 102 -6.02 3.90 -10.65
C VAL A 102 -5.07 4.75 -11.48
N LYS A 103 -4.54 5.82 -10.89
CA LYS A 103 -3.42 6.54 -11.50
C LYS A 103 -2.13 5.77 -11.24
N VAL A 104 -1.45 5.35 -12.30
CA VAL A 104 -0.16 4.65 -12.20
C VAL A 104 0.94 5.50 -12.81
N TRP A 105 2.05 5.70 -12.09
CA TRP A 105 3.20 6.41 -12.62
C TRP A 105 4.50 6.06 -11.90
N ASP A 106 5.62 6.17 -12.61
CA ASP A 106 6.96 6.09 -12.02
C ASP A 106 7.45 7.49 -11.64
N PHE A 107 8.08 7.60 -10.46
CA PHE A 107 8.64 8.84 -9.94
C PHE A 107 9.98 8.58 -9.26
N ARG A 108 10.98 9.43 -9.54
CA ARG A 108 12.30 9.33 -8.90
C ARG A 108 12.29 10.08 -7.57
N GLU A 109 12.35 9.34 -6.47
CA GLU A 109 12.43 9.95 -5.13
C GLU A 109 13.73 10.72 -4.93
N ALA A 110 13.78 11.59 -3.91
CA ALA A 110 14.99 12.33 -3.55
C ALA A 110 16.18 11.41 -3.23
N SER A 111 15.93 10.16 -2.82
CA SER A 111 16.95 9.12 -2.63
C SER A 111 17.53 8.56 -3.95
N GLY A 112 17.05 9.02 -5.11
CA GLY A 112 17.46 8.57 -6.43
C GLY A 112 16.78 7.28 -6.90
N ARG A 113 16.10 6.55 -6.01
CA ARG A 113 15.41 5.29 -6.32
C ARG A 113 14.06 5.56 -7.01
N PRO A 114 13.78 4.93 -8.16
CA PRO A 114 12.48 5.02 -8.80
C PRO A 114 11.43 4.29 -7.96
N ARG A 115 10.25 4.89 -7.81
CA ARG A 115 9.07 4.31 -7.18
C ARG A 115 7.92 4.33 -8.15
N THR A 116 7.16 3.24 -8.19
CA THR A 116 5.90 3.19 -8.92
C THR A 116 4.77 3.50 -7.94
N TYR A 117 3.98 4.52 -8.24
CA TYR A 117 2.81 4.90 -7.46
C TYR A 117 1.56 4.37 -8.12
N LEU A 118 0.65 3.78 -7.33
CA LEU A 118 -0.72 3.49 -7.72
C LEU A 118 -1.62 4.32 -6.80
N TRP A 119 -2.42 5.23 -7.35
CA TRP A 119 -3.21 6.17 -6.56
C TRP A 119 -4.68 6.14 -6.94
N LEU A 120 -5.50 5.78 -5.96
CA LEU A 120 -6.94 5.97 -5.93
C LEU A 120 -7.24 7.41 -5.47
N GLU A 121 -7.11 8.38 -6.37
CA GLU A 121 -7.24 9.81 -6.01
C GLU A 121 -8.59 10.15 -5.38
N ASP A 122 -9.68 9.55 -5.89
CA ASP A 122 -11.04 9.83 -5.39
C ASP A 122 -11.31 9.19 -4.01
N TRP A 123 -10.48 8.22 -3.57
CA TRP A 123 -10.62 7.52 -2.28
C TRP A 123 -9.46 7.77 -1.31
N ASP A 124 -8.57 8.70 -1.64
CA ASP A 124 -7.41 9.08 -0.82
C ASP A 124 -6.57 7.87 -0.39
N TYR A 125 -6.24 6.97 -1.31
CA TYR A 125 -5.42 5.80 -1.01
C TYR A 125 -4.32 5.59 -2.05
N ALA A 126 -3.08 5.52 -1.59
CA ALA A 126 -1.92 5.35 -2.47
C ALA A 126 -1.09 4.13 -2.05
N ILE A 127 -0.58 3.42 -3.05
CA ILE A 127 0.36 2.30 -2.93
C ILE A 127 1.67 2.71 -3.57
N VAL A 128 2.78 2.30 -2.97
CA VAL A 128 4.13 2.54 -3.49
C VAL A 128 4.82 1.20 -3.71
N LEU A 129 5.24 0.96 -4.94
CA LEU A 129 6.03 -0.19 -5.35
C LEU A 129 7.44 0.25 -5.77
N GLU A 130 8.36 -0.71 -5.81
CA GLU A 130 9.69 -0.58 -6.41
C GLU A 130 9.89 -1.75 -7.36
N LYS A 131 10.09 -1.46 -8.66
CA LYS A 131 10.50 -2.48 -9.62
C LYS A 131 11.94 -2.87 -9.29
N ARG A 132 12.18 -4.12 -8.91
CA ARG A 132 13.50 -4.65 -8.54
C ARG A 132 13.88 -5.81 -9.45
N HIS A 133 15.18 -5.93 -9.72
CA HIS A 133 15.76 -7.11 -10.31
C HIS A 133 16.25 -8.02 -9.19
N GLU A 134 15.59 -9.17 -9.02
CA GLU A 134 15.94 -10.18 -8.03
C GLU A 134 16.50 -11.41 -8.76
N ARG A 135 17.14 -12.34 -8.01
CA ARG A 135 17.79 -13.53 -8.60
C ARG A 135 16.87 -14.35 -9.50
N LEU A 136 15.56 -14.37 -9.22
CA LEU A 136 14.55 -15.16 -9.92
C LEU A 136 13.79 -14.37 -11.00
N GLY A 137 14.12 -13.10 -11.21
CA GLY A 137 13.48 -12.24 -12.21
C GLY A 137 13.10 -10.85 -11.67
N GLU A 138 12.32 -10.12 -12.46
CA GLU A 138 11.80 -8.82 -12.05
C GLU A 138 10.61 -8.97 -11.10
N VAL A 139 10.61 -8.17 -10.04
CA VAL A 139 9.55 -8.16 -9.02
C VAL A 139 9.03 -6.75 -8.81
N ALA A 140 7.78 -6.63 -8.40
CA ALA A 140 7.21 -5.38 -7.92
C ALA A 140 7.21 -5.41 -6.39
N PHE A 141 8.23 -4.81 -5.76
CA PHE A 141 8.37 -4.84 -4.31
C PHE A 141 7.45 -3.81 -3.66
N LEU A 142 6.49 -4.28 -2.86
CA LEU A 142 5.55 -3.48 -2.07
C LEU A 142 6.28 -2.77 -0.94
N VAL A 143 6.44 -1.46 -1.10
CA VAL A 143 7.15 -0.60 -0.14
C VAL A 143 6.22 -0.23 1.00
N THR A 144 5.03 0.25 0.67
CA THR A 144 4.00 0.68 1.62
C THR A 144 2.69 0.96 0.87
N ALA A 145 1.60 1.10 1.63
CA ALA A 145 0.36 1.70 1.18
C ALA A 145 -0.23 2.56 2.29
N PHE A 146 -0.88 3.67 1.96
CA PHE A 146 -1.30 4.66 2.94
C PHE A 146 -2.55 5.46 2.53
N TYR A 147 -3.29 5.89 3.55
CA TYR A 147 -4.31 6.92 3.42
C TYR A 147 -3.66 8.28 3.16
N VAL A 148 -4.17 9.01 2.18
CA VAL A 148 -3.69 10.34 1.79
C VAL A 148 -4.38 11.38 2.68
N ASP A 149 -3.75 11.67 3.81
CA ASP A 149 -4.27 12.62 4.79
C ASP A 149 -4.00 14.08 4.41
N GLY A 150 -5.09 14.81 4.15
CA GLY A 150 -5.08 16.26 3.99
C GLY A 150 -4.57 16.78 2.63
N GLU A 151 -4.81 18.07 2.38
CA GLU A 151 -4.51 18.70 1.10
C GLU A 151 -3.02 18.75 0.78
N SER A 152 -2.16 18.89 1.79
CA SER A 152 -0.70 18.94 1.60
C SER A 152 -0.17 17.65 0.96
N ARG A 153 -0.59 16.49 1.48
CA ARG A 153 -0.15 15.19 0.95
C ARG A 153 -0.75 14.91 -0.43
N ARG A 154 -2.01 15.27 -0.63
CA ARG A 154 -2.67 15.21 -1.94
C ARG A 154 -1.96 16.10 -2.97
N LYS A 155 -1.59 17.33 -2.61
CA LYS A 155 -0.81 18.25 -3.46
C LYS A 155 0.58 17.69 -3.77
N SER A 156 1.22 17.06 -2.80
CA SER A 156 2.51 16.37 -3.00
C SER A 156 2.39 15.25 -4.05
N LEU A 157 1.39 14.37 -3.93
CA LEU A 157 1.14 13.31 -4.92
C LEU A 157 0.82 13.85 -6.31
N LYS A 158 -0.01 14.90 -6.41
CA LYS A 158 -0.25 15.60 -7.68
C LYS A 158 1.03 16.16 -8.29
N GLY A 159 1.90 16.73 -7.46
CA GLY A 159 3.22 17.22 -7.88
C GLY A 159 4.12 16.10 -8.40
N LYS A 160 4.14 14.95 -7.73
CA LYS A 160 4.87 13.75 -8.20
C LYS A 160 4.29 13.23 -9.52
N TYR A 161 2.98 13.19 -9.67
CA TYR A 161 2.31 12.76 -10.89
C TYR A 161 2.60 13.70 -12.07
N ALA A 162 2.62 15.02 -11.83
CA ALA A 162 2.97 16.01 -12.85
C ALA A 162 4.45 15.91 -13.29
N LYS A 163 5.34 15.54 -12.36
CA LYS A 163 6.79 15.35 -12.58
C LYS A 163 7.17 13.87 -12.75
N ARG A 164 6.22 13.04 -13.17
CA ARG A 164 6.45 11.61 -13.40
C ARG A 164 7.52 11.40 -14.46
N MET A 165 8.17 10.25 -14.40
CA MET A 165 9.10 9.82 -15.43
C MET A 165 8.34 9.63 -16.75
N ASN A 166 8.96 10.05 -17.86
CA ASN A 166 8.42 9.88 -19.22
C ASN A 166 8.49 8.42 -19.66
#